data_AF-A0A7H8MHV9-F1
#
_entry.id   AF-A0A7H8MHV9-F1
#
_cell.length_a   1.000
_cell.length_b   1.000
_cell.length_c   1.000
_cell.angle_alpha   90.00
_cell.angle_beta   90.00
_cell.angle_gamma   90.00
#
_symmetry.space_group_name_H-M   'P 1'
#
loop_
_entity.id
_entity.type
_entity.pdbx_description
1 polymer ?
#
loop_
_entity_poly.entity_id
_entity_poly.type
_entity_poly.pdbx_seq_one_letter_code
_entity_poly.pdbx_strand_id
1 'polypeptide(L)'
;MDSGWMAVWPVGAFFLGGLATQVTGWLNHRRQRAERAADEASVIQGRREEFELAHLVEFNGLLREAADRLFDLAGVVQRYRRAEVADALTAEHSAELHAASAALTVVRAAVSAQLGFILHDRVRMAAQMASASIAMTSSSVLDGENTEFEEVTAMTAAAYTALSARVRDIYAGRASV
;
A
#
# COMPACT_ATOMS: atom_id res chain seq x y z
N MET A 1 -48.99 -15.12 -66.15
CA MET A 1 -48.13 -14.12 -65.47
C MET A 1 -49.06 -13.50 -64.44
N ASP A 2 -49.03 -13.82 -63.14
CA ASP A 2 -47.95 -13.50 -62.18
C ASP A 2 -48.07 -14.26 -60.83
N SER A 3 -48.09 -15.60 -60.81
CA SER A 3 -48.17 -16.36 -59.53
C SER A 3 -46.83 -16.60 -58.82
N GLY A 4 -45.70 -16.13 -59.38
CA GLY A 4 -44.36 -16.39 -58.83
C GLY A 4 -43.97 -15.51 -57.63
N TRP A 5 -44.59 -14.34 -57.47
CA TRP A 5 -44.15 -13.33 -56.49
C TRP A 5 -44.73 -13.53 -55.07
N MET A 6 -45.88 -14.19 -54.94
CA MET A 6 -46.53 -14.45 -53.64
C MET A 6 -45.88 -15.61 -52.85
N ALA A 7 -45.14 -16.50 -53.52
CA ALA A 7 -44.51 -17.67 -52.89
C ALA A 7 -43.13 -17.37 -52.26
N VAL A 8 -42.52 -16.22 -52.58
CA VAL A 8 -41.19 -15.83 -52.07
C VAL A 8 -41.27 -15.19 -50.67
N TRP A 9 -42.40 -14.56 -50.34
CA TRP A 9 -42.63 -13.87 -49.07
C TRP A 9 -42.56 -14.76 -47.82
N PRO A 10 -43.20 -15.96 -47.78
CA PRO A 10 -43.13 -16.84 -46.61
C PRO A 10 -41.71 -17.34 -46.33
N VAL A 11 -40.93 -17.61 -47.38
CA VAL A 11 -39.55 -18.05 -47.27
C VAL A 11 -38.67 -16.90 -46.76
N GLY A 12 -38.82 -15.70 -47.32
CA GLY A 12 -38.13 -14.50 -46.84
C GLY A 12 -38.42 -14.17 -45.37
N ALA A 13 -39.67 -14.31 -44.94
CA ALA A 13 -40.07 -14.11 -43.54
C ALA A 13 -39.46 -15.15 -42.59
N PHE A 14 -39.34 -16.42 -43.02
CA PHE A 14 -38.70 -17.47 -42.24
C PHE A 14 -37.19 -17.22 -42.05
N PHE A 15 -36.50 -16.78 -43.10
CA PHE A 15 -35.08 -16.41 -43.02
C PHE A 15 -34.86 -15.16 -42.18
N LEU A 16 -35.71 -14.14 -42.31
CA LEU A 16 -35.67 -12.93 -41.48
C LEU A 16 -35.94 -13.25 -40.01
N GLY A 17 -36.91 -14.12 -39.72
CA GLY A 17 -37.20 -14.61 -38.37
C GLY A 17 -36.00 -15.35 -37.77
N GLY A 18 -35.41 -16.30 -38.50
CA GLY A 18 -34.23 -17.06 -38.04
C GLY A 18 -32.97 -16.22 -37.87
N LEU A 19 -32.73 -15.25 -38.77
CA LEU A 19 -31.62 -14.30 -38.64
C LEU A 19 -31.80 -13.36 -37.45
N ALA A 20 -33.02 -12.89 -37.20
CA ALA A 20 -33.30 -12.05 -36.03
C ALA A 20 -32.98 -12.79 -34.71
N THR A 21 -33.31 -14.08 -34.59
CA THR A 21 -32.98 -14.88 -33.40
C THR A 21 -31.48 -15.08 -33.24
N GLN A 22 -30.74 -15.33 -34.33
CA GLN A 22 -29.29 -15.49 -34.27
C GLN A 22 -28.57 -14.18 -33.93
N VAL A 23 -29.00 -13.04 -34.50
CA VAL A 23 -28.45 -11.72 -34.18
C VAL A 23 -28.71 -11.34 -32.73
N THR A 24 -29.93 -11.60 -32.24
CA THR A 24 -30.30 -11.34 -30.84
C THR A 24 -29.51 -12.24 -29.88
N GLY A 25 -29.34 -13.53 -30.23
CA GLY A 25 -28.51 -14.47 -29.46
C GLY A 25 -27.05 -14.05 -29.41
N TRP A 26 -26.48 -13.58 -30.53
CA TRP A 26 -25.11 -13.06 -30.60
C TRP A 26 -24.93 -11.79 -29.76
N LEU A 27 -25.88 -10.84 -29.85
CA LEU A 27 -25.88 -9.62 -29.04
C LEU A 27 -25.99 -9.92 -27.54
N ASN A 28 -26.89 -10.81 -27.13
CA ASN A 28 -27.01 -11.23 -25.73
C ASN A 28 -25.74 -11.95 -25.25
N HIS A 29 -25.14 -12.80 -26.08
CA HIS A 29 -23.92 -13.49 -25.69
C HIS A 29 -22.73 -12.53 -25.55
N ARG A 30 -22.65 -11.51 -26.41
CA ARG A 30 -21.65 -10.45 -26.33
C ARG A 30 -21.85 -9.57 -25.09
N ARG A 31 -23.09 -9.22 -24.75
CA ARG A 31 -23.43 -8.50 -23.50
C ARG A 31 -23.07 -9.31 -22.25
N GLN A 32 -23.47 -10.58 -22.18
CA GLN A 32 -23.10 -11.45 -21.05
C GLN A 32 -21.59 -11.60 -20.87
N ARG A 33 -20.81 -11.64 -21.95
CA ARG A 33 -19.33 -11.67 -21.83
C ARG A 33 -18.78 -10.35 -21.30
N ALA A 34 -19.35 -9.22 -21.72
CA ALA A 34 -18.94 -7.91 -21.21
C ALA A 34 -19.31 -7.73 -19.73
N GLU A 35 -20.51 -8.17 -19.33
CA GLU A 35 -20.97 -8.18 -17.93
C GLU A 35 -20.06 -9.07 -17.07
N ARG A 36 -19.79 -10.31 -17.49
CA ARG A 36 -18.86 -11.19 -16.77
C ARG A 36 -17.45 -10.62 -16.66
N ALA A 37 -16.94 -9.98 -17.71
CA ALA A 37 -15.63 -9.34 -17.68
C ALA A 37 -15.61 -8.14 -16.71
N ALA A 38 -16.70 -7.38 -16.64
CA ALA A 38 -16.85 -6.29 -15.67
C ALA A 38 -16.95 -6.81 -14.23
N ASP A 39 -17.68 -7.91 -14.02
CA ASP A 39 -17.80 -8.58 -12.72
C ASP A 39 -16.44 -9.17 -12.27
N GLU A 40 -15.70 -9.82 -13.17
CA GLU A 40 -14.37 -10.33 -12.88
C GLU A 40 -13.39 -9.20 -12.56
N ALA A 41 -13.45 -8.09 -13.30
CA ALA A 41 -12.62 -6.92 -13.06
C ALA A 41 -12.92 -6.28 -11.69
N SER A 42 -14.20 -6.15 -11.32
CA SER A 42 -14.60 -5.58 -10.03
C SER A 42 -14.17 -6.45 -8.86
N VAL A 43 -14.27 -7.78 -8.98
CA VAL A 43 -13.78 -8.73 -7.97
C VAL A 43 -12.27 -8.65 -7.80
N ILE A 44 -11.51 -8.57 -8.90
CA ILE A 44 -10.05 -8.42 -8.84
C ILE A 44 -9.67 -7.08 -8.20
N GLN A 45 -10.36 -6.00 -8.57
CA GLN A 45 -10.16 -4.69 -7.97
C GLN A 45 -10.42 -4.72 -6.45
N GLY A 46 -11.54 -5.32 -6.03
CA GLY A 46 -11.88 -5.45 -4.62
C GLY A 46 -10.80 -6.17 -3.82
N ARG A 47 -10.32 -7.33 -4.32
CA ARG A 47 -9.21 -8.08 -3.69
C ARG A 47 -7.92 -7.27 -3.62
N ARG A 48 -7.59 -6.53 -4.68
CA ARG A 48 -6.39 -5.67 -4.70
C ARG A 48 -6.49 -4.56 -3.67
N GLU A 49 -7.64 -3.92 -3.57
CA GLU A 49 -7.88 -2.85 -2.59
C GLU A 49 -7.87 -3.37 -1.15
N GLU A 50 -8.45 -4.55 -0.89
CA GLU A 50 -8.38 -5.20 0.43
C GLU A 50 -6.94 -5.55 0.82
N PHE A 51 -6.20 -6.14 -0.12
CA PHE A 51 -4.79 -6.42 0.05
C PHE A 51 -4.01 -5.14 0.36
N GLU A 52 -4.20 -4.09 -0.44
CA GLU A 52 -3.50 -2.82 -0.27
C GLU A 52 -3.85 -2.19 1.10
N LEU A 53 -5.12 -2.12 1.47
CA LEU A 53 -5.55 -1.56 2.77
C LEU A 53 -4.90 -2.26 3.96
N ALA A 54 -4.88 -3.60 3.96
CA ALA A 54 -4.25 -4.36 5.03
C ALA A 54 -2.77 -3.98 5.21
N HIS A 55 -2.03 -3.90 4.09
CA HIS A 55 -0.60 -3.61 4.12
C HIS A 55 -0.29 -2.15 4.44
N LEU A 56 -1.16 -1.20 4.03
CA LEU A 56 -1.02 0.22 4.40
C LEU A 56 -1.21 0.45 5.90
N VAL A 57 -2.18 -0.22 6.52
CA VAL A 57 -2.45 -0.12 7.97
C VAL A 57 -1.31 -0.75 8.77
N GLU A 58 -0.87 -1.94 8.36
CA GLU A 58 0.27 -2.62 8.97
C GLU A 58 1.55 -1.78 8.86
N PHE A 59 1.85 -1.26 7.67
CA PHE A 59 3.01 -0.38 7.46
C PHE A 59 2.95 0.88 8.33
N ASN A 60 1.77 1.50 8.46
CA ASN A 60 1.58 2.65 9.34
C ASN A 60 1.91 2.32 10.81
N GLY A 61 1.50 1.15 11.29
CA GLY A 61 1.84 0.67 12.63
C GLY A 61 3.34 0.47 12.82
N LEU A 62 3.99 -0.21 11.86
CA LEU A 62 5.42 -0.47 11.87
C LEU A 62 6.26 0.82 11.79
N LEU A 63 5.85 1.77 10.95
CA LEU A 63 6.55 3.05 10.82
C LEU A 63 6.48 3.86 12.12
N ARG A 64 5.32 3.86 12.77
CA ARG A 64 5.14 4.48 14.08
C ARG A 64 6.04 3.84 15.13
N GLU A 65 6.03 2.51 15.20
CA GLU A 65 6.90 1.81 16.13
C GLU A 65 8.38 2.12 15.84
N ALA A 66 8.80 2.16 14.57
CA ALA A 66 10.18 2.49 14.21
C ALA A 66 10.59 3.90 14.68
N ALA A 67 9.69 4.88 14.52
CA ALA A 67 9.91 6.24 15.00
C ALA A 67 10.02 6.28 16.53
N ASP A 68 9.12 5.60 17.25
CA ASP A 68 9.15 5.51 18.72
C ASP A 68 10.46 4.88 19.20
N ARG A 69 10.89 3.75 18.59
CA ARG A 69 12.17 3.09 18.91
C ARG A 69 13.39 3.95 18.62
N LEU A 70 13.33 4.81 17.60
CA LEU A 70 14.41 5.75 17.30
C LEU A 70 14.57 6.79 18.42
N PHE A 71 13.46 7.34 18.91
CA PHE A 71 13.49 8.29 20.04
C PHE A 71 13.95 7.62 21.34
N ASP A 72 13.51 6.37 21.59
CA ASP A 72 14.00 5.58 22.72
C ASP A 72 15.52 5.38 22.64
N LEU A 73 16.03 4.98 21.47
CA LEU A 73 17.47 4.81 21.23
C LEU A 73 18.23 6.11 21.49
N ALA A 74 17.73 7.25 20.99
CA ALA A 74 18.35 8.55 21.22
C ALA A 74 18.44 8.90 22.71
N GLY A 75 17.36 8.64 23.46
CA GLY A 75 17.34 8.84 24.92
C GLY A 75 18.34 7.94 25.65
N VAL A 76 18.45 6.67 25.25
CA VAL A 76 19.41 5.72 25.82
C VAL A 76 20.85 6.13 25.51
N VAL A 77 21.16 6.49 24.26
CA VAL A 77 22.49 6.96 23.86
C VAL A 77 22.89 8.21 24.65
N GLN A 78 21.96 9.15 24.85
CA GLN A 78 22.24 10.34 25.64
C GLN A 78 22.57 10.00 27.09
N ARG A 79 21.85 9.06 27.72
CA ARG A 79 22.16 8.60 29.09
C ARG A 79 23.50 7.88 29.14
N TYR A 80 23.76 6.99 28.19
CA TYR A 80 25.02 6.27 28.05
C TYR A 80 26.21 7.25 28.00
N ARG A 81 26.16 8.24 27.13
CA ARG A 81 27.25 9.23 27.00
C ARG A 81 27.41 10.13 28.22
N ARG A 82 26.31 10.51 28.88
CA ARG A 82 26.41 11.26 30.14
C ARG A 82 27.12 10.44 31.22
N ALA A 83 26.81 9.15 31.32
CA ALA A 83 27.49 8.24 32.24
C ALA A 83 28.97 8.05 31.85
N GLU A 84 29.27 7.95 30.56
CA GLU A 84 30.63 7.85 30.03
C GLU A 84 31.48 9.08 30.40
N VAL A 85 30.96 10.28 30.14
CA VAL A 85 31.64 11.55 30.47
C VAL A 85 31.82 11.72 31.99
N ALA A 86 30.88 11.20 32.78
CA ALA A 86 30.95 11.24 34.24
C ALA A 86 31.80 10.10 34.85
N ASP A 87 32.42 9.24 34.03
CA ASP A 87 33.14 8.02 34.46
C ASP A 87 32.30 7.12 35.40
N ALA A 88 30.98 7.10 35.16
CA ALA A 88 29.98 6.39 35.94
C ALA A 88 29.28 5.28 35.12
N LEU A 89 29.96 4.78 34.08
CA LEU A 89 29.40 3.79 33.18
C LEU A 89 29.21 2.45 33.91
N THR A 90 28.05 1.83 33.71
CA THR A 90 27.74 0.51 34.29
C THR A 90 27.41 -0.48 33.19
N ALA A 91 27.46 -1.78 33.51
CA ALA A 91 27.03 -2.84 32.60
C ALA A 91 25.56 -2.69 32.16
N GLU A 92 24.72 -2.09 33.02
CA GLU A 92 23.32 -1.79 32.73
C GLU A 92 23.17 -0.77 31.59
N HIS A 93 23.97 0.30 31.58
CA HIS A 93 23.96 1.28 30.49
C HIS A 93 24.29 0.63 29.13
N SER A 94 25.31 -0.23 29.09
CA SER A 94 25.67 -0.97 27.88
C SER A 94 24.57 -1.95 27.45
N ALA A 95 23.95 -2.65 28.41
CA ALA A 95 22.85 -3.57 28.12
C ALA A 95 21.61 -2.84 27.57
N GLU A 96 21.24 -1.69 28.16
CA GLU A 96 20.16 -0.83 27.66
C GLU A 96 20.42 -0.37 26.23
N LEU A 97 21.65 0.09 25.94
CA LEU A 97 22.04 0.54 24.60
C LEU A 97 21.93 -0.57 23.57
N HIS A 98 22.46 -1.76 23.88
CA HIS A 98 22.34 -2.93 23.00
C HIS A 98 20.88 -3.33 22.79
N ALA A 99 20.06 -3.33 23.84
CA ALA A 99 18.64 -3.67 23.74
C ALA A 99 17.86 -2.69 22.86
N ALA A 100 18.06 -1.38 23.05
CA ALA A 100 17.41 -0.34 22.25
C ALA A 100 17.82 -0.42 20.77
N SER A 101 19.12 -0.62 20.50
CA SER A 101 19.65 -0.76 19.14
C SER A 101 19.10 -2.00 18.43
N ALA A 102 19.05 -3.15 19.14
CA ALA A 102 18.46 -4.37 18.62
C ALA A 102 16.96 -4.22 18.34
N ALA A 103 16.21 -3.59 19.24
CA ALA A 103 14.77 -3.34 19.06
C ALA A 103 14.49 -2.49 17.81
N LEU A 104 15.23 -1.40 17.62
CA LEU A 104 15.08 -0.56 16.41
C LEU A 104 15.45 -1.34 15.14
N THR A 105 16.49 -2.17 15.19
CA THR A 105 16.92 -3.00 14.05
C THR A 105 15.82 -3.97 13.61
N VAL A 106 15.17 -4.64 14.57
CA VAL A 106 14.05 -5.56 14.29
C VAL A 106 12.90 -4.85 13.60
N VAL A 107 12.45 -3.71 14.15
CA VAL A 107 11.31 -2.98 13.60
C VAL A 107 11.65 -2.40 12.22
N ARG A 108 12.87 -1.88 12.02
CA ARG A 108 13.33 -1.40 10.71
C ARG A 108 13.35 -2.51 9.65
N ALA A 109 13.74 -3.73 10.02
CA ALA A 109 13.67 -4.87 9.12
C ALA A 109 12.23 -5.19 8.71
N ALA A 110 11.28 -5.13 9.64
CA ALA A 110 9.85 -5.30 9.36
C ALA A 110 9.31 -4.19 8.43
N VAL A 111 9.64 -2.92 8.70
CA VAL A 111 9.31 -1.79 7.80
C VAL A 111 9.84 -2.05 6.38
N SER A 112 11.12 -2.46 6.26
CA SER A 112 11.73 -2.72 4.97
C SER A 112 11.07 -3.87 4.21
N ALA A 113 10.69 -4.94 4.91
CA ALA A 113 9.99 -6.08 4.30
C ALA A 113 8.64 -5.67 3.73
N GLN A 114 7.97 -4.70 4.38
CA GLN A 114 6.63 -4.29 4.01
C GLN A 114 6.58 -3.32 2.81
N LEU A 115 7.68 -2.65 2.49
CA LEU A 115 7.74 -1.66 1.39
C LEU A 115 7.33 -2.24 0.03
N GLY A 116 7.63 -3.52 -0.23
CA GLY A 116 7.29 -4.19 -1.50
C GLY A 116 5.79 -4.38 -1.72
N PHE A 117 4.99 -4.38 -0.65
CA PHE A 117 3.55 -4.61 -0.73
C PHE A 117 2.73 -3.32 -0.88
N ILE A 118 3.37 -2.15 -0.77
CA ILE A 118 2.73 -0.87 -1.04
C ILE A 118 2.59 -0.70 -2.55
N LEU A 119 1.39 -0.86 -3.09
CA LEU A 119 1.16 -0.87 -4.54
C LEU A 119 1.21 0.53 -5.16
N HIS A 120 0.84 1.58 -4.42
CA HIS A 120 0.82 2.94 -4.94
C HIS A 120 2.20 3.62 -4.89
N ASP A 121 2.79 3.95 -6.04
CA ASP A 121 4.18 4.39 -6.13
C ASP A 121 4.51 5.63 -5.31
N ARG A 122 3.61 6.64 -5.28
CA ARG A 122 3.83 7.84 -4.46
C ARG A 122 3.88 7.53 -2.96
N VAL A 123 3.07 6.58 -2.52
CA VAL A 123 3.02 6.16 -1.11
C VAL A 123 4.28 5.35 -0.80
N ARG A 124 4.67 4.45 -1.72
CA ARG A 124 5.91 3.67 -1.60
C ARG A 124 7.15 4.56 -1.51
N MET A 125 7.22 5.60 -2.34
CA MET A 125 8.34 6.56 -2.31
C MET A 125 8.39 7.33 -0.99
N ALA A 126 7.26 7.85 -0.51
CA ALA A 126 7.22 8.53 0.79
C ALA A 126 7.61 7.59 1.95
N ALA A 127 7.14 6.34 1.92
CA ALA A 127 7.49 5.29 2.86
C ALA A 127 8.99 4.94 2.83
N GLN A 128 9.59 4.86 1.64
CA GLN A 128 11.03 4.65 1.46
C GLN A 128 11.84 5.80 2.04
N MET A 129 11.43 7.05 1.79
CA MET A 129 12.11 8.24 2.33
C MET A 129 12.04 8.27 3.86
N ALA A 130 10.90 7.96 4.46
CA ALA A 130 10.77 7.88 5.91
C ALA A 130 11.65 6.77 6.51
N SER A 131 11.65 5.58 5.91
CA SER A 131 12.50 4.46 6.34
C SER A 131 14.00 4.77 6.22
N ALA A 132 14.42 5.41 5.12
CA ALA A 132 15.79 5.83 4.91
C ALA A 132 16.21 6.91 5.91
N SER A 133 15.33 7.89 6.19
CA SER A 133 15.60 8.93 7.18
C SER A 133 15.77 8.34 8.58
N ILE A 134 14.88 7.43 9.02
CA ILE A 134 15.04 6.69 10.30
C ILE A 134 16.38 5.95 10.33
N ALA A 135 16.76 5.30 9.23
CA ALA A 135 18.02 4.58 9.13
C ALA A 135 19.24 5.49 9.32
N MET A 136 19.28 6.60 8.59
CA MET A 136 20.35 7.59 8.67
C MET A 136 20.42 8.21 10.06
N THR A 137 19.30 8.67 10.60
CA THR A 137 19.22 9.26 11.93
C THR A 137 19.67 8.27 13.01
N SER A 138 19.32 6.98 12.89
CA SER A 138 19.78 5.96 13.85
C SER A 138 21.31 5.78 13.85
N SER A 139 21.96 5.90 12.69
CA SER A 139 23.43 5.86 12.60
C SER A 139 24.05 7.07 13.27
N SER A 140 23.62 8.28 12.88
CA SER A 140 24.12 9.54 13.45
C SER A 140 23.95 9.62 14.97
N VAL A 141 22.83 9.10 15.50
CA VAL A 141 22.60 8.99 16.95
C VAL A 141 23.70 8.14 17.60
N LEU A 142 23.97 6.94 17.07
CA LEU A 142 24.99 6.03 17.61
C LEU A 142 26.40 6.60 17.48
N ASP A 143 26.73 7.20 16.34
CA ASP A 143 28.04 7.78 16.03
C ASP A 143 28.31 9.07 16.82
N GLY A 144 27.24 9.72 17.28
CA GLY A 144 27.30 10.88 18.15
C GLY A 144 27.46 12.21 17.48
N GLU A 145 27.03 12.23 16.24
CA GLU A 145 26.86 13.43 15.46
C GLU A 145 25.69 14.25 16.01
N ASN A 146 25.71 15.56 15.75
CA ASN A 146 24.55 16.41 15.98
C ASN A 146 23.39 15.88 15.14
N THR A 147 22.43 15.27 15.80
CA THR A 147 21.32 14.59 15.14
C THR A 147 20.19 15.58 14.87
N GLU A 148 19.83 15.74 13.60
CA GLU A 148 18.67 16.55 13.18
C GLU A 148 17.38 15.70 13.19
N PHE A 149 16.62 15.76 14.29
CA PHE A 149 15.34 15.04 14.40
C PHE A 149 14.20 15.67 13.59
N GLU A 150 14.39 16.90 13.09
CA GLU A 150 13.40 17.61 12.29
C GLU A 150 13.17 16.90 10.95
N GLU A 151 14.23 16.44 10.28
CA GLU A 151 14.13 15.75 9.00
C GLU A 151 13.35 14.44 9.12
N VAL A 152 13.68 13.59 10.10
CA VAL A 152 12.97 12.32 10.30
C VAL A 152 11.51 12.53 10.67
N THR A 153 11.21 13.59 11.43
CA THR A 153 9.84 13.97 11.76
C THR A 153 9.07 14.43 10.53
N ALA A 154 9.70 15.24 9.67
CA ALA A 154 9.11 15.69 8.41
C ALA A 154 8.84 14.52 7.45
N MET A 155 9.80 13.61 7.29
CA MET A 155 9.67 12.46 6.39
C MET A 155 8.63 11.46 6.86
N THR A 156 8.59 11.17 8.17
CA THR A 156 7.54 10.31 8.75
C THR A 156 6.16 10.94 8.62
N ALA A 157 6.01 12.25 8.87
CA ALA A 157 4.75 12.96 8.67
C ALA A 157 4.27 12.95 7.21
N ALA A 158 5.20 13.10 6.25
CA ALA A 158 4.89 13.00 4.83
C ALA A 158 4.40 11.59 4.45
N ALA A 159 5.04 10.54 4.98
CA ALA A 159 4.60 9.16 4.80
C ALA A 159 3.20 8.92 5.38
N TYR A 160 2.93 9.36 6.62
CA TYR A 160 1.59 9.25 7.23
C TYR A 160 0.51 9.97 6.42
N THR A 161 0.84 11.14 5.88
CA THR A 161 -0.07 11.91 5.02
C THR A 161 -0.37 11.15 3.74
N ALA A 162 0.64 10.58 3.07
CA ALA A 162 0.47 9.80 1.85
C ALA A 162 -0.34 8.52 2.08
N LEU A 163 -0.04 7.79 3.17
CA LEU A 163 -0.78 6.59 3.58
C LEU A 163 -2.26 6.93 3.84
N SER A 164 -2.53 7.96 4.65
CA SER A 164 -3.89 8.38 4.99
C SER A 164 -4.68 8.91 3.79
N ALA A 165 -4.02 9.60 2.87
CA ALA A 165 -4.64 10.00 1.60
C ALA A 165 -5.05 8.77 0.79
N ARG A 166 -4.14 7.80 0.62
CA ARG A 166 -4.43 6.60 -0.16
C ARG A 166 -5.55 5.74 0.43
N VAL A 167 -5.58 5.59 1.75
CA VAL A 167 -6.68 4.88 2.43
C VAL A 167 -8.02 5.56 2.13
N ARG A 168 -8.10 6.89 2.23
CA ARG A 168 -9.31 7.65 1.88
C ARG A 168 -9.70 7.48 0.42
N ASP A 169 -8.74 7.49 -0.50
CA ASP A 169 -9.02 7.29 -1.93
C ASP A 169 -9.62 5.91 -2.21
N ILE A 170 -9.13 4.86 -1.55
CA ILE A 170 -9.70 3.50 -1.67
C ILE A 170 -11.14 3.47 -1.16
N TYR A 171 -11.42 4.08 -0.01
CA TYR A 171 -12.79 4.14 0.52
C TYR A 171 -13.72 5.01 -0.33
N ALA A 172 -13.24 6.14 -0.86
CA ALA A 172 -14.02 7.00 -1.75
C ALA A 172 -14.37 6.28 -3.07
N GLY A 173 -13.41 5.52 -3.62
CA GLY A 173 -13.65 4.67 -4.79
C GLY A 173 -14.74 3.64 -4.54
N ARG A 174 -14.72 2.97 -3.38
CA ARG A 174 -15.75 2.00 -2.97
C ARG A 174 -17.13 2.60 -2.72
N ALA A 175 -17.21 3.86 -2.31
CA ALA A 175 -18.50 4.54 -2.11
C ALA A 175 -19.15 4.99 -3.44
N SER A 176 -18.37 5.03 -4.52
CA SER A 176 -18.80 5.49 -5.85
C SER A 176 -19.14 4.37 -6.85
N VAL A 177 -18.90 3.12 -6.47
CA VAL A 177 -19.23 1.89 -7.21
C VAL A 177 -20.47 1.26 -6.61
#